data_AF-A0A4Q4IY64-F1
#
_entry.id   AF-A0A4Q4IY64-F1
#
_cell.length_a   1.000
_cell.length_b   1.000
_cell.length_c   1.000
_cell.angle_alpha   90.00
_cell.angle_beta   90.00
_cell.angle_gamma   90.00
#
_symmetry.space_group_name_H-M   'P 1'
#
loop_
_entity.id
_entity.type
_entity.pdbx_description
1 polymer ?
#
loop_
_entity_poly.entity_id
_entity_poly.type
_entity_poly.pdbx_seq_one_letter_code
_entity_poly.pdbx_strand_id
1 'polypeptide(L)'
;MAQGWGDGLPLIPPTQQRVQDFLIAGGRFPDELIAVLPPLRAECTVEKIAINAVMAGCTGDAMPLLCAAIEAMADPRFDLAGLNATTGSVVPAMIVNGSIRNRLDIPCQAGCLGGVAGRAVAIGRAIRLIMRNVAGQSIGSTSQSVYGTPGRVAGIVFGEWEERSPWAPLAERRGVGGDAVTVYGAMGTANICDVVANSADGFLDMIAKSMAYPGANGFLPSSAFAETLCVINPIWAEVIAKAYPRIEDVQAYIWDRCALPIDWFRPEYRDPIGNLGRIKPDGRVHLVPTPDDVLVMVAGGEGGLHAAMLHSWGTCLTVTRPVETA
;
A
#
# COMPACT_ATOMS: atom_id res chain seq x y z
N MET A 1 22.13 -17.86 -0.03
CA MET A 1 21.41 -18.14 1.22
C MET A 1 22.29 -18.01 2.46
N ALA A 2 23.43 -18.69 2.56
CA ALA A 2 24.30 -18.63 3.75
C ALA A 2 24.80 -17.23 4.13
N GLN A 3 25.07 -16.37 3.14
CA GLN A 3 25.46 -14.95 3.35
C GLN A 3 24.29 -14.04 3.74
N GLY A 4 23.09 -14.60 3.92
CA GLY A 4 21.91 -13.84 4.32
C GLY A 4 21.51 -12.76 3.32
N TRP A 5 21.57 -13.02 2.01
CA TRP A 5 21.09 -12.11 0.94
C TRP A 5 19.71 -12.49 0.36
N GLY A 6 19.19 -13.65 0.74
CA GLY A 6 17.91 -14.18 0.25
C GLY A 6 16.83 -14.20 1.33
N ASP A 7 15.60 -14.37 0.88
CA ASP A 7 14.37 -14.33 1.65
C ASP A 7 13.78 -15.72 1.95
N GLY A 8 14.51 -16.79 1.60
CA GLY A 8 14.05 -18.18 1.72
C GLY A 8 13.64 -18.79 0.38
N LEU A 9 13.38 -17.98 -0.64
CA LEU A 9 13.01 -18.43 -1.98
C LEU A 9 14.23 -18.48 -2.92
N PRO A 10 14.15 -19.24 -4.04
CA PRO A 10 15.18 -19.23 -5.08
C PRO A 10 15.50 -17.80 -5.55
N LEU A 11 16.78 -17.55 -5.83
CA LEU A 11 17.27 -16.27 -6.35
C LEU A 11 17.86 -16.49 -7.73
N ILE A 12 17.64 -15.53 -8.63
CA ILE A 12 18.40 -15.47 -9.88
C ILE A 12 19.74 -14.78 -9.60
N PRO A 13 20.89 -15.38 -9.93
CA PRO A 13 22.18 -14.71 -9.74
C PRO A 13 22.25 -13.41 -10.54
N PRO A 14 22.52 -12.26 -9.89
CA PRO A 14 22.64 -10.96 -10.55
C PRO A 14 24.02 -10.84 -11.22
N THR A 15 24.21 -11.57 -12.32
CA THR A 15 25.44 -11.46 -13.12
C THR A 15 25.55 -10.06 -13.72
N GLN A 16 26.77 -9.60 -13.97
CA GLN A 16 27.04 -8.29 -14.56
C GLN A 16 26.21 -8.04 -15.83
N GLN A 17 26.12 -9.04 -16.72
CA GLN A 17 25.31 -8.95 -17.94
C GLN A 17 23.82 -8.70 -17.63
N ARG A 18 23.22 -9.48 -16.72
CA ARG A 18 21.79 -9.31 -16.38
C ARG A 18 21.51 -7.95 -15.75
N VAL A 19 22.42 -7.46 -14.91
CA VAL A 19 22.28 -6.13 -14.30
C VAL A 19 22.38 -5.04 -15.38
N GLN A 20 23.32 -5.18 -16.32
CA GLN A 20 23.42 -4.26 -17.47
C GLN A 20 22.15 -4.26 -18.33
N ASP A 21 21.55 -5.41 -18.62
CA ASP A 21 20.31 -5.49 -19.39
C ASP A 21 19.16 -4.73 -18.69
N PHE A 22 19.08 -4.79 -17.36
CA PHE A 22 18.10 -4.04 -16.57
C PHE A 22 18.38 -2.53 -16.59
N LEU A 23 19.65 -2.14 -16.47
CA LEU A 23 20.07 -0.74 -16.53
C LEU A 23 19.72 -0.12 -17.90
N ILE A 24 19.98 -0.85 -18.98
CA ILE A 24 19.62 -0.44 -20.35
C ILE A 24 18.10 -0.30 -20.49
N ALA A 25 17.33 -1.27 -20.01
CA ALA A 25 15.86 -1.21 -20.06
C ALA A 25 15.27 -0.08 -19.20
N GLY A 26 15.91 0.26 -18.09
CA GLY A 26 15.50 1.35 -17.21
C GLY A 26 15.90 2.75 -17.69
N GLY A 27 16.85 2.86 -18.62
CA GLY A 27 17.26 4.15 -19.22
C GLY A 27 17.93 5.13 -18.26
N ARG A 28 18.44 4.67 -17.10
CA ARG A 28 19.07 5.50 -16.05
C ARG A 28 20.52 5.10 -15.81
N PHE A 29 21.33 6.05 -15.33
CA PHE A 29 22.75 5.78 -15.06
C PHE A 29 22.94 4.90 -13.82
N PRO A 30 23.90 3.95 -13.82
CA PRO A 30 24.03 2.97 -12.74
C PRO A 30 24.34 3.58 -11.36
N ASP A 31 25.12 4.66 -11.35
CA ASP A 31 25.58 5.40 -10.19
C ASP A 31 24.60 6.49 -9.72
N GLU A 32 23.50 6.70 -10.46
CA GLU A 32 22.47 7.64 -10.08
C GLU A 32 21.86 7.25 -8.72
N LEU A 33 21.92 8.18 -7.77
CA LEU A 33 21.39 8.01 -6.42
C LEU A 33 19.89 8.26 -6.40
N ILE A 34 19.11 7.24 -6.08
CA ILE A 34 17.65 7.34 -5.95
C ILE A 34 17.25 7.81 -4.55
N ALA A 35 17.85 7.21 -3.52
CA ALA A 35 17.54 7.53 -2.13
C ALA A 35 18.64 7.07 -1.17
N VAL A 36 18.61 7.58 0.06
CA VAL A 36 19.38 7.03 1.19
C VAL A 36 18.40 6.35 2.14
N LEU A 37 18.49 5.02 2.25
CA LEU A 37 17.43 4.22 2.88
C LEU A 37 17.75 3.86 4.35
N PRO A 38 16.85 4.17 5.31
CA PRO A 38 16.94 3.68 6.69
C PRO A 38 16.54 2.20 6.79
N PRO A 39 17.06 1.44 7.76
CA PRO A 39 17.80 1.88 8.95
C PRO A 39 19.30 2.11 8.76
N LEU A 40 19.96 1.46 7.80
CA LEU A 40 21.42 1.60 7.63
C LEU A 40 21.85 2.97 7.07
N ARG A 41 20.91 3.75 6.54
CA ARG A 41 21.20 5.00 5.81
C ARG A 41 22.16 4.76 4.66
N ALA A 42 21.94 3.65 3.96
CA ALA A 42 22.75 3.26 2.81
C ALA A 42 22.23 3.92 1.54
N GLU A 43 23.15 4.35 0.68
CA GLU A 43 22.83 4.83 -0.66
C GLU A 43 22.18 3.72 -1.50
N CYS A 44 21.02 4.02 -2.08
CA CYS A 44 20.29 3.17 -3.00
C CYS A 44 20.42 3.77 -4.41
N THR A 45 21.34 3.23 -5.19
CA THR A 45 21.56 3.63 -6.58
C THR A 45 20.72 2.77 -7.54
N VAL A 46 20.58 3.21 -8.79
CA VAL A 46 19.88 2.44 -9.84
C VAL A 46 20.48 1.04 -9.99
N GLU A 47 21.81 0.89 -9.95
CA GLU A 47 22.47 -0.42 -10.00
C GLU A 47 22.05 -1.33 -8.83
N LYS A 48 21.95 -0.80 -7.61
CA LYS A 48 21.51 -1.58 -6.44
C LYS A 48 20.04 -2.02 -6.57
N ILE A 49 19.19 -1.19 -7.18
CA ILE A 49 17.81 -1.57 -7.50
C ILE A 49 17.81 -2.70 -8.54
N ALA A 50 18.57 -2.56 -9.63
CA ALA A 50 18.69 -3.57 -10.69
C ALA A 50 19.19 -4.92 -10.17
N ILE A 51 20.21 -4.94 -9.31
CA ILE A 51 20.72 -6.17 -8.67
C ILE A 51 19.61 -6.92 -7.93
N ASN A 52 18.83 -6.21 -7.09
CA ASN A 52 17.75 -6.83 -6.32
C ASN A 52 16.55 -7.22 -7.19
N ALA A 53 16.28 -6.46 -8.25
CA ALA A 53 15.25 -6.78 -9.24
C ALA A 53 15.58 -8.07 -10.01
N VAL A 54 16.84 -8.24 -10.44
CA VAL A 54 17.31 -9.49 -11.05
C VAL A 54 17.15 -10.63 -10.05
N MET A 55 17.64 -10.48 -8.82
CA MET A 55 17.53 -11.50 -7.76
C MET A 55 16.10 -11.96 -7.51
N ALA A 56 15.13 -11.03 -7.57
CA ALA A 56 13.72 -11.31 -7.38
C ALA A 56 13.07 -12.08 -8.54
N GLY A 57 13.69 -12.08 -9.73
CA GLY A 57 13.09 -12.60 -10.96
C GLY A 57 12.19 -11.59 -11.67
N CYS A 58 12.46 -10.30 -11.48
CA CYS A 58 11.74 -9.23 -12.17
C CYS A 58 12.17 -9.14 -13.65
N THR A 59 11.57 -8.20 -14.39
CA THR A 59 11.95 -7.85 -15.76
C THR A 59 12.50 -6.43 -15.79
N GLY A 60 13.42 -6.13 -16.72
CA GLY A 60 14.09 -4.83 -16.77
C GLY A 60 13.15 -3.65 -17.04
N ASP A 61 12.04 -3.87 -17.75
CA ASP A 61 10.98 -2.88 -18.01
C ASP A 61 10.29 -2.36 -16.73
N ALA A 62 10.41 -3.06 -15.59
CA ALA A 62 9.89 -2.63 -14.30
C ALA A 62 10.81 -1.63 -13.56
N MET A 63 12.01 -1.37 -14.06
CA MET A 63 12.98 -0.47 -13.41
C MET A 63 12.43 0.93 -13.13
N PRO A 64 11.72 1.61 -14.06
CA PRO A 64 11.11 2.91 -13.79
C PRO A 64 10.15 2.88 -12.59
N LEU A 65 9.28 1.87 -12.53
CA LEU A 65 8.33 1.69 -11.43
C LEU A 65 9.05 1.44 -10.10
N LEU A 66 10.10 0.62 -10.09
CA LEU A 66 10.90 0.34 -8.89
C LEU A 66 11.60 1.62 -8.39
N CYS A 67 12.18 2.42 -9.29
CA CYS A 67 12.82 3.68 -8.90
C CYS A 67 11.80 4.66 -8.28
N ALA A 68 10.67 4.89 -8.96
CA ALA A 68 9.61 5.77 -8.47
C ALA A 68 9.03 5.30 -7.12
N ALA A 69 8.91 3.98 -6.92
CA ALA A 69 8.47 3.41 -5.65
C ALA A 69 9.50 3.64 -4.52
N ILE A 70 10.80 3.51 -4.79
CA ILE A 70 11.85 3.82 -3.81
C ILE A 70 11.88 5.32 -3.48
N GLU A 71 11.70 6.20 -4.47
CA GLU A 71 11.58 7.65 -4.26
C GLU A 71 10.36 8.00 -3.40
N ALA A 72 9.22 7.35 -3.63
CA ALA A 72 8.02 7.49 -2.81
C ALA A 72 8.24 7.01 -1.37
N MET A 73 8.93 5.88 -1.19
CA MET A 73 9.28 5.35 0.15
C MET A 73 10.28 6.23 0.89
N ALA A 74 11.14 6.96 0.18
CA ALA A 74 12.13 7.86 0.77
C ALA A 74 11.55 9.22 1.19
N ASP A 75 10.32 9.53 0.76
CA ASP A 75 9.63 10.75 1.17
C ASP A 75 9.40 10.72 2.70
N PRO A 76 9.79 11.79 3.44
CA PRO A 76 9.68 11.82 4.90
C PRO A 76 8.27 11.56 5.43
N ARG A 77 7.22 11.87 4.65
CA ARG A 77 5.83 11.62 5.04
C ARG A 77 5.49 10.13 5.15
N PHE A 78 6.20 9.27 4.42
CA PHE A 78 5.98 7.83 4.46
C PHE A 78 6.58 7.17 5.70
N ASP A 79 7.54 7.82 6.37
CA ASP A 79 8.27 7.31 7.54
C ASP A 79 8.78 5.86 7.36
N LEU A 80 9.62 5.66 6.33
CA LEU A 80 10.23 4.35 6.09
C LEU A 80 11.08 3.87 7.27
N ALA A 81 11.67 4.78 8.05
CA ALA A 81 12.48 4.43 9.22
C ALA A 81 11.62 3.74 10.30
N GLY A 82 10.49 4.35 10.66
CA GLY A 82 9.52 3.77 11.59
C GLY A 82 8.96 2.45 11.06
N LEU A 83 8.52 2.44 9.81
CA LEU A 83 7.97 1.25 9.15
C LEU A 83 8.98 0.09 9.15
N ASN A 84 10.27 0.38 8.90
CA ASN A 84 11.28 -0.67 8.85
C ASN A 84 11.65 -1.23 10.22
N ALA A 85 11.60 -0.42 11.28
CA ALA A 85 12.01 -0.77 12.63
C ALA A 85 10.89 -1.37 13.50
N THR A 86 9.63 -1.13 13.12
CA THR A 86 8.46 -1.41 13.95
C THR A 86 8.29 -2.86 14.41
N THR A 87 7.61 -2.98 15.56
CA THR A 87 7.06 -4.23 16.09
C THR A 87 5.84 -4.76 15.33
N GLY A 88 5.21 -3.94 14.48
CA GLY A 88 4.08 -4.35 13.65
C GLY A 88 4.45 -5.15 12.39
N SER A 89 3.49 -5.92 11.88
CA SER A 89 3.56 -6.56 10.56
C SER A 89 3.14 -5.54 9.50
N VAL A 90 4.09 -4.85 8.86
CA VAL A 90 3.79 -3.85 7.82
C VAL A 90 4.72 -4.02 6.62
N VAL A 91 4.20 -3.73 5.42
CA VAL A 91 4.97 -3.62 4.18
C VAL A 91 4.54 -2.41 3.38
N PRO A 92 5.46 -1.80 2.60
CA PRO A 92 5.07 -0.86 1.55
C PRO A 92 4.28 -1.61 0.48
N ALA A 93 2.97 -1.39 0.41
CA ALA A 93 2.12 -1.81 -0.68
C ALA A 93 2.23 -0.79 -1.82
N MET A 94 2.24 -1.28 -3.05
CA MET A 94 2.30 -0.45 -4.26
C MET A 94 1.00 -0.56 -5.04
N ILE A 95 0.31 0.56 -5.16
CA ILE A 95 -0.89 0.73 -5.98
C ILE A 95 -0.47 1.43 -7.26
N VAL A 96 -0.70 0.80 -8.40
CA VAL A 96 -0.21 1.28 -9.70
C VAL A 96 -1.35 1.81 -10.56
N ASN A 97 -1.16 3.02 -11.07
CA ASN A 97 -2.09 3.74 -11.94
C ASN A 97 -1.46 3.97 -13.32
N GLY A 98 -2.31 4.24 -14.31
CA GLY A 98 -1.90 4.48 -15.69
C GLY A 98 -1.55 3.22 -16.50
N SER A 99 -1.33 3.42 -17.79
CA SER A 99 -1.02 2.39 -18.80
C SER A 99 0.12 1.43 -18.42
N ILE A 100 1.04 1.86 -17.55
CA ILE A 100 2.13 1.01 -17.05
C ILE A 100 1.63 -0.26 -16.36
N ARG A 101 0.44 -0.25 -15.76
CA ARG A 101 -0.18 -1.46 -15.20
C ARG A 101 -0.37 -2.54 -16.29
N ASN A 102 -0.73 -2.14 -17.50
CA ASN A 102 -0.94 -3.04 -18.63
C ASN A 102 0.40 -3.48 -19.22
N ARG A 103 1.36 -2.55 -19.36
CA ARG A 103 2.71 -2.85 -19.89
C ARG A 103 3.45 -3.86 -19.03
N LEU A 104 3.34 -3.71 -17.71
CA LEU A 104 3.98 -4.59 -16.74
C LEU A 104 3.09 -5.77 -16.34
N ASP A 105 1.92 -5.96 -16.93
CA ASP A 105 1.00 -7.05 -16.56
C ASP A 105 0.78 -7.11 -15.03
N ILE A 106 0.46 -5.95 -14.46
CA ILE A 106 0.14 -5.77 -13.04
C ILE A 106 -1.37 -6.00 -12.88
N PRO A 107 -1.78 -7.01 -12.10
CA PRO A 107 -3.19 -7.34 -11.94
C PRO A 107 -4.00 -6.20 -11.30
N CYS A 108 -5.15 -5.89 -11.88
CA CYS A 108 -6.18 -5.01 -11.30
C CYS A 108 -7.56 -5.69 -11.17
N GLN A 109 -7.73 -6.89 -11.74
CA GLN A 109 -9.00 -7.62 -11.83
C GLN A 109 -9.12 -8.71 -10.75
N ALA A 110 -9.89 -9.77 -11.01
CA ALA A 110 -10.05 -10.91 -10.12
C ALA A 110 -8.70 -11.47 -9.65
N GLY A 111 -8.50 -11.58 -8.33
CA GLY A 111 -7.25 -12.05 -7.74
C GLY A 111 -6.10 -11.04 -7.71
N CYS A 112 -6.36 -9.74 -7.93
CA CYS A 112 -5.30 -8.73 -8.01
C CYS A 112 -4.44 -8.57 -6.74
N LEU A 113 -5.00 -8.85 -5.56
CA LEU A 113 -4.26 -8.82 -4.28
C LEU A 113 -3.46 -10.11 -4.00
N GLY A 114 -3.43 -11.04 -4.95
CA GLY A 114 -2.67 -12.28 -4.88
C GLY A 114 -3.36 -13.44 -5.61
N GLY A 115 -2.56 -14.30 -6.25
CA GLY A 115 -3.02 -15.53 -6.92
C GLY A 115 -3.09 -15.46 -8.44
N VAL A 116 -2.91 -14.27 -9.04
CA VAL A 116 -2.81 -14.11 -10.49
C VAL A 116 -1.34 -14.17 -10.92
N ALA A 117 -1.06 -14.90 -12.00
CA ALA A 117 0.25 -14.88 -12.64
C ALA A 117 0.49 -13.51 -13.28
N GLY A 118 1.68 -12.94 -13.10
CA GLY A 118 2.04 -11.63 -13.62
C GLY A 118 3.32 -11.12 -12.98
N ARG A 119 3.74 -9.89 -13.31
CA ARG A 119 5.01 -9.34 -12.80
C ARG A 119 4.91 -8.79 -11.38
N ALA A 120 3.70 -8.55 -10.88
CA ALA A 120 3.45 -7.94 -9.57
C ALA A 120 4.22 -8.60 -8.41
N VAL A 121 4.24 -9.95 -8.35
CA VAL A 121 4.94 -10.68 -7.29
C VAL A 121 6.46 -10.47 -7.38
N ALA A 122 7.04 -10.48 -8.58
CA ALA A 122 8.47 -10.26 -8.76
C ALA A 122 8.86 -8.81 -8.42
N ILE A 123 8.03 -7.83 -8.78
CA ILE A 123 8.21 -6.41 -8.43
C ILE A 123 8.12 -6.22 -6.91
N GLY A 124 7.09 -6.79 -6.28
CA GLY A 124 6.91 -6.73 -4.82
C GLY A 124 8.08 -7.36 -4.09
N ARG A 125 8.52 -8.53 -4.54
CA ARG A 125 9.71 -9.21 -4.00
C ARG A 125 10.99 -8.40 -4.19
N ALA A 126 11.17 -7.72 -5.33
CA ALA A 126 12.31 -6.84 -5.56
C ALA A 126 12.39 -5.72 -4.50
N ILE A 127 11.27 -5.05 -4.20
CA ILE A 127 11.19 -4.06 -3.12
C ILE A 127 11.57 -4.69 -1.78
N ARG A 128 11.06 -5.90 -1.46
CA ARG A 128 11.41 -6.59 -0.21
C ARG A 128 12.90 -6.91 -0.12
N LEU A 129 13.52 -7.34 -1.22
CA LEU A 129 14.97 -7.56 -1.29
C LEU A 129 15.76 -6.25 -1.15
N ILE A 130 15.30 -5.14 -1.74
CA ILE A 130 15.94 -3.82 -1.55
C ILE A 130 15.87 -3.38 -0.08
N MET A 131 14.70 -3.52 0.57
CA MET A 131 14.56 -3.23 2.00
C MET A 131 15.52 -4.09 2.84
N ARG A 132 15.73 -5.33 2.45
CA ARG A 132 16.59 -6.27 3.16
C ARG A 132 18.07 -6.01 2.93
N ASN A 133 18.48 -5.91 1.67
CA ASN A 133 19.89 -5.93 1.24
C ASN A 133 20.50 -4.52 1.16
N VAL A 134 19.70 -3.48 0.91
CA VAL A 134 20.17 -2.09 0.82
C VAL A 134 19.86 -1.33 2.09
N ALA A 135 18.57 -1.24 2.46
CA ALA A 135 18.18 -0.54 3.67
C ALA A 135 18.65 -1.25 4.95
N GLY A 136 18.87 -2.57 4.88
CA GLY A 136 19.35 -3.38 5.99
C GLY A 136 18.26 -3.80 6.97
N GLN A 137 17.03 -4.01 6.48
CA GLN A 137 15.93 -4.55 7.29
C GLN A 137 16.18 -6.04 7.60
N SER A 138 16.49 -6.33 8.86
CA SER A 138 16.74 -7.67 9.38
C SER A 138 15.92 -7.91 10.63
N ILE A 139 15.08 -8.95 10.60
CA ILE A 139 14.23 -9.36 11.73
C ILE A 139 15.09 -9.68 12.95
N GLY A 140 14.70 -9.20 14.12
CA GLY A 140 15.39 -9.40 15.39
C GLY A 140 16.65 -8.53 15.57
N SER A 141 17.01 -7.70 14.59
CA SER A 141 18.13 -6.78 14.68
C SER A 141 17.66 -5.35 14.43
N THR A 142 17.36 -5.01 13.18
CA THR A 142 16.93 -3.67 12.78
C THR A 142 15.42 -3.55 12.58
N SER A 143 14.70 -4.69 12.56
CA SER A 143 13.24 -4.79 12.54
C SER A 143 12.77 -5.59 13.74
N GLN A 144 11.90 -5.00 14.56
CA GLN A 144 11.42 -5.59 15.82
C GLN A 144 10.07 -6.30 15.67
N SER A 145 9.65 -6.62 14.44
CA SER A 145 8.35 -7.21 14.15
C SER A 145 8.05 -8.43 15.02
N VAL A 146 6.94 -8.37 15.77
CA VAL A 146 6.48 -9.44 16.67
C VAL A 146 5.85 -10.58 15.87
N TYR A 147 5.09 -10.22 14.83
CA TYR A 147 4.52 -11.14 13.86
C TYR A 147 5.03 -10.82 12.46
N GLY A 148 4.91 -11.80 11.55
CA GLY A 148 5.13 -11.60 10.12
C GLY A 148 3.82 -11.33 9.36
N THR A 149 3.95 -11.11 8.06
CA THR A 149 2.86 -11.16 7.08
C THR A 149 3.41 -11.77 5.78
N PRO A 150 2.64 -12.54 4.99
CA PRO A 150 3.09 -13.06 3.70
C PRO A 150 3.65 -11.96 2.77
N GLY A 151 3.15 -10.73 2.88
CA GLY A 151 3.65 -9.57 2.13
C GLY A 151 5.12 -9.24 2.42
N ARG A 152 5.72 -9.70 3.53
CA ARG A 152 7.15 -9.51 3.83
C ARG A 152 8.05 -10.26 2.84
N VAL A 153 7.51 -11.27 2.15
CA VAL A 153 8.21 -12.07 1.13
C VAL A 153 7.80 -11.60 -0.27
N ALA A 154 6.51 -11.69 -0.62
CA ALA A 154 6.04 -11.41 -1.98
C ALA A 154 5.84 -9.92 -2.28
N GLY A 155 5.72 -9.07 -1.26
CA GLY A 155 5.18 -7.71 -1.40
C GLY A 155 3.66 -7.70 -1.63
N ILE A 156 3.09 -6.48 -1.72
CA ILE A 156 1.69 -6.24 -2.12
C ILE A 156 1.76 -5.27 -3.28
N VAL A 157 1.40 -5.72 -4.49
CA VAL A 157 1.49 -4.92 -5.73
C VAL A 157 0.28 -5.21 -6.58
N PHE A 158 -0.50 -4.19 -6.91
CA PHE A 158 -1.69 -4.32 -7.73
C PHE A 158 -2.04 -2.99 -8.40
N GLY A 159 -2.85 -3.05 -9.44
CA GLY A 159 -3.30 -1.87 -10.17
C GLY A 159 -4.73 -1.47 -9.79
N GLU A 160 -5.06 -0.21 -10.05
CA GLU A 160 -6.47 0.22 -10.12
C GLU A 160 -7.08 -0.21 -11.45
N TRP A 161 -8.32 -0.69 -11.42
CA TRP A 161 -9.09 -1.00 -12.62
C TRP A 161 -9.81 0.26 -13.12
N GLU A 162 -9.02 1.20 -13.65
CA GLU A 162 -9.49 2.53 -14.05
C GLU A 162 -10.60 2.46 -15.11
N GLU A 163 -10.55 1.49 -16.03
CA GLU A 163 -11.56 1.28 -17.06
C GLU A 163 -12.93 0.86 -16.51
N ARG A 164 -12.99 0.42 -15.26
CA ARG A 164 -14.22 0.05 -14.54
C ARG A 164 -14.47 0.91 -13.31
N SER A 165 -13.69 1.97 -13.12
CA SER A 165 -13.92 2.95 -12.06
C SER A 165 -14.86 4.05 -12.57
N PRO A 166 -15.92 4.39 -11.81
CA PRO A 166 -16.75 5.57 -12.11
C PRO A 166 -16.10 6.89 -11.65
N TRP A 167 -14.98 6.82 -10.93
CA TRP A 167 -14.26 7.98 -10.41
C TRP A 167 -12.88 8.11 -11.05
N ALA A 168 -12.31 9.31 -11.00
CA ALA A 168 -10.94 9.56 -11.45
C ALA A 168 -9.94 8.62 -10.71
N PRO A 169 -8.85 8.18 -11.38
CA PRO A 169 -7.83 7.34 -10.78
C PRO A 169 -7.29 7.88 -9.44
N LEU A 170 -6.90 6.98 -8.53
CA LEU A 170 -6.29 7.31 -7.25
C LEU A 170 -5.12 8.27 -7.40
N ALA A 171 -4.21 8.02 -8.34
CA ALA A 171 -3.08 8.91 -8.58
C ALA A 171 -3.51 10.31 -9.04
N GLU A 172 -4.51 10.41 -9.94
CA GLU A 172 -5.00 11.69 -10.46
C GLU A 172 -5.64 12.52 -9.36
N ARG A 173 -6.46 11.89 -8.51
CA ARG A 173 -7.05 12.53 -7.31
C ARG A 173 -5.99 13.00 -6.32
N ARG A 174 -4.78 12.45 -6.39
CA ARG A 174 -3.60 12.83 -5.59
C ARG A 174 -2.63 13.75 -6.36
N GLY A 175 -3.07 14.30 -7.49
CA GLY A 175 -2.35 15.31 -8.26
C GLY A 175 -1.30 14.75 -9.23
N VAL A 176 -1.32 13.44 -9.51
CA VAL A 176 -0.38 12.79 -10.43
C VAL A 176 -1.15 12.12 -11.56
N GLY A 177 -1.10 12.70 -12.76
CA GLY A 177 -1.70 12.12 -13.96
C GLY A 177 -0.82 11.07 -14.62
N GLY A 178 -1.44 10.17 -15.39
CA GLY A 178 -0.73 9.16 -16.18
C GLY A 178 -0.20 8.00 -15.36
N ASP A 179 0.99 7.50 -15.75
CA ASP A 179 1.63 6.37 -15.07
C ASP A 179 2.17 6.81 -13.70
N ALA A 180 1.74 6.11 -12.65
CA ALA A 180 2.05 6.51 -11.28
C ALA A 180 2.10 5.30 -10.34
N VAL A 181 2.81 5.49 -9.24
CA VAL A 181 2.83 4.55 -8.11
C VAL A 181 2.48 5.28 -6.83
N THR A 182 1.54 4.69 -6.10
CA THR A 182 1.15 5.10 -4.77
C THR A 182 1.66 4.08 -3.77
N VAL A 183 2.51 4.51 -2.84
CA VAL A 183 3.08 3.65 -1.80
C VAL A 183 2.31 3.86 -0.49
N TYR A 184 1.77 2.77 0.04
CA TYR A 184 0.94 2.73 1.25
C TYR A 184 1.52 1.77 2.30
N GLY A 185 1.54 2.18 3.57
CA GLY A 185 2.05 1.36 4.68
C GLY A 185 1.05 0.29 5.13
N ALA A 186 0.90 -0.77 4.35
CA ALA A 186 -0.12 -1.80 4.58
C ALA A 186 0.29 -2.81 5.66
N MET A 187 -0.61 -3.07 6.62
CA MET A 187 -0.46 -4.15 7.60
C MET A 187 -0.88 -5.53 7.08
N GLY A 188 -1.46 -5.57 5.88
CA GLY A 188 -1.99 -6.75 5.23
C GLY A 188 -3.27 -6.43 4.47
N THR A 189 -3.94 -7.48 4.02
CA THR A 189 -5.23 -7.41 3.33
C THR A 189 -6.26 -8.20 4.12
N ALA A 190 -7.48 -7.68 4.23
CA ALA A 190 -8.61 -8.41 4.79
C ALA A 190 -9.82 -8.34 3.87
N ASN A 191 -10.53 -9.46 3.76
CA ASN A 191 -11.78 -9.56 3.01
C ASN A 191 -12.93 -8.99 3.84
N ILE A 192 -13.77 -8.19 3.20
CA ILE A 192 -15.07 -7.76 3.72
C ILE A 192 -16.12 -8.49 2.90
N CYS A 193 -16.96 -9.29 3.56
CA CYS A 193 -17.99 -10.09 2.92
C CYS A 193 -19.36 -9.58 3.32
N ASP A 194 -20.21 -9.28 2.34
CA ASP A 194 -21.62 -8.99 2.55
C ASP A 194 -22.47 -9.73 1.53
N VAL A 195 -23.46 -10.49 2.01
CA VAL A 195 -24.40 -11.24 1.18
C VAL A 195 -25.84 -10.71 1.27
N VAL A 196 -26.03 -9.61 2.01
CA VAL A 196 -27.34 -9.04 2.34
C VAL A 196 -27.49 -7.63 1.75
N ALA A 197 -26.42 -6.84 1.71
CA ALA A 197 -26.48 -5.49 1.18
C ALA A 197 -27.07 -5.46 -0.25
N ASN A 198 -28.07 -4.60 -0.42
CA ASN A 198 -28.78 -4.40 -1.69
C ASN A 198 -28.88 -2.91 -2.08
N SER A 199 -28.16 -2.05 -1.37
CA SER A 199 -28.06 -0.61 -1.61
C SER A 199 -26.63 -0.12 -1.37
N ALA A 200 -26.28 1.03 -1.94
CA ALA A 200 -24.99 1.67 -1.73
C ALA A 200 -24.72 1.91 -0.23
N ASP A 201 -25.69 2.48 0.48
CA ASP A 201 -25.60 2.75 1.92
C ASP A 201 -25.35 1.48 2.74
N GLY A 202 -26.06 0.39 2.43
CA GLY A 202 -25.91 -0.88 3.15
C GLY A 202 -24.51 -1.47 3.00
N PHE A 203 -23.96 -1.46 1.79
CA PHE A 203 -22.61 -1.98 1.55
C PHE A 203 -21.51 -1.07 2.10
N LEU A 204 -21.66 0.25 1.96
CA LEU A 204 -20.74 1.23 2.55
C LEU A 204 -20.75 1.16 4.08
N ASP A 205 -21.92 0.94 4.70
CA ASP A 205 -22.05 0.68 6.14
C ASP A 205 -21.23 -0.55 6.55
N MET A 206 -21.34 -1.65 5.80
CA MET A 206 -20.59 -2.87 6.09
C MET A 206 -19.08 -2.65 5.95
N ILE A 207 -18.65 -1.95 4.90
CA ILE A 207 -17.25 -1.56 4.70
C ILE A 207 -16.74 -0.75 5.89
N ALA A 208 -17.42 0.34 6.24
CA ALA A 208 -16.98 1.26 7.28
C ALA A 208 -16.88 0.57 8.65
N LYS A 209 -17.88 -0.24 9.02
CA LYS A 209 -17.89 -1.01 10.27
C LYS A 209 -16.78 -2.07 10.31
N SER A 210 -16.53 -2.75 9.20
CA SER A 210 -15.45 -3.76 9.12
C SER A 210 -14.07 -3.13 9.30
N MET A 211 -13.89 -1.92 8.77
CA MET A 211 -12.62 -1.20 8.88
C MET A 211 -12.37 -0.66 10.31
N ALA A 212 -13.42 -0.33 11.06
CA ALA A 212 -13.34 0.24 12.40
C ALA A 212 -13.32 -0.83 13.52
N TYR A 213 -12.42 -1.80 13.48
CA TYR A 213 -12.29 -2.75 14.59
C TYR A 213 -11.44 -2.17 15.75
N PRO A 214 -11.72 -2.49 17.03
CA PRO A 214 -11.07 -1.82 18.18
C PRO A 214 -9.54 -1.89 18.24
N GLY A 215 -8.96 -2.93 17.63
CA GLY A 215 -7.51 -3.14 17.58
C GLY A 215 -6.83 -2.52 16.36
N ALA A 216 -7.53 -1.72 15.55
CA ALA A 216 -6.94 -1.07 14.38
C ALA A 216 -5.95 0.01 14.80
N ASN A 217 -4.81 0.10 14.10
CA ASN A 217 -3.73 1.04 14.45
C ASN A 217 -4.16 2.52 14.40
N GLY A 218 -5.22 2.85 13.65
CA GLY A 218 -5.80 4.21 13.61
C GLY A 218 -6.43 4.66 14.93
N PHE A 219 -6.79 3.71 15.82
CA PHE A 219 -7.29 4.00 17.17
C PHE A 219 -6.18 4.05 18.24
N LEU A 220 -4.93 3.72 17.89
CA LEU A 220 -3.84 3.80 18.84
C LEU A 220 -3.56 5.26 19.22
N PRO A 221 -3.46 5.60 20.52
CA PRO A 221 -3.15 6.97 20.94
C PRO A 221 -1.76 7.47 20.52
N SER A 222 -0.88 6.59 20.05
CA SER A 222 0.42 6.94 19.49
C SER A 222 0.36 7.32 18.01
N SER A 223 -0.79 7.13 17.35
CA SER A 223 -0.97 7.37 15.91
C SER A 223 -1.57 8.75 15.65
N ALA A 224 -0.75 9.79 15.73
CA ALA A 224 -1.19 11.17 15.45
C ALA A 224 -1.81 11.31 14.06
N PHE A 225 -1.25 10.61 13.08
CA PHE A 225 -1.78 10.48 11.72
C PHE A 225 -2.13 9.02 11.45
N ALA A 226 -3.17 8.79 10.64
CA ALA A 226 -3.53 7.48 10.15
C ALA A 226 -4.35 7.62 8.87
N GLU A 227 -4.09 6.77 7.90
CA GLU A 227 -4.92 6.59 6.71
C GLU A 227 -5.53 5.17 6.74
N THR A 228 -6.49 4.92 5.87
CA THR A 228 -7.05 3.59 5.65
C THR A 228 -7.40 3.42 4.19
N LEU A 229 -7.20 2.22 3.62
CA LEU A 229 -7.47 1.96 2.22
C LEU A 229 -8.58 0.92 2.06
N CYS A 230 -9.61 1.29 1.30
CA CYS A 230 -10.67 0.42 0.83
C CYS A 230 -10.52 0.17 -0.68
N VAL A 231 -10.67 -1.10 -1.06
CA VAL A 231 -10.72 -1.54 -2.45
C VAL A 231 -12.12 -2.07 -2.72
N ILE A 232 -12.84 -1.38 -3.61
CA ILE A 232 -14.22 -1.70 -3.99
C ILE A 232 -14.20 -2.43 -5.33
N ASN A 233 -14.92 -3.55 -5.43
CA ASN A 233 -15.09 -4.27 -6.70
C ASN A 233 -15.89 -3.41 -7.70
N PRO A 234 -15.71 -3.61 -9.02
CA PRO A 234 -16.33 -2.75 -10.02
C PRO A 234 -17.87 -2.78 -10.01
N ILE A 235 -18.50 -3.91 -9.63
CA ILE A 235 -19.97 -4.01 -9.57
C ILE A 235 -20.54 -3.06 -8.51
N TRP A 236 -19.94 -3.07 -7.32
CA TRP A 236 -20.37 -2.16 -6.26
C TRP A 236 -19.95 -0.72 -6.52
N ALA A 237 -18.82 -0.48 -7.18
CA ALA A 237 -18.43 0.87 -7.58
C ALA A 237 -19.52 1.53 -8.45
N GLU A 238 -20.05 0.81 -9.45
CA GLU A 238 -21.14 1.28 -10.31
C GLU A 238 -22.44 1.54 -9.53
N VAL A 239 -22.79 0.68 -8.56
CA VAL A 239 -23.98 0.86 -7.72
C VAL A 239 -23.83 2.08 -6.81
N ILE A 240 -22.67 2.22 -6.17
CA ILE A 240 -22.35 3.32 -5.25
C ILE A 240 -22.36 4.65 -6.00
N ALA A 241 -21.73 4.72 -7.18
CA ALA A 241 -21.62 5.96 -7.94
C ALA A 241 -22.97 6.53 -8.41
N LYS A 242 -24.02 5.71 -8.48
CA LYS A 242 -25.39 6.21 -8.75
C LYS A 242 -25.96 7.00 -7.58
N ALA A 243 -25.62 6.63 -6.35
CA ALA A 243 -26.04 7.33 -5.13
C ALA A 243 -25.04 8.44 -4.75
N TYR A 244 -23.74 8.20 -4.97
CA TYR A 244 -22.63 9.06 -4.60
C TYR A 244 -21.68 9.28 -5.80
N PRO A 245 -22.02 10.19 -6.72
CA PRO A 245 -21.23 10.41 -7.94
C PRO A 245 -19.82 10.95 -7.66
N ARG A 246 -19.67 11.69 -6.56
CA ARG A 246 -18.39 12.25 -6.14
C ARG A 246 -17.72 11.28 -5.18
N ILE A 247 -16.43 11.01 -5.39
CA ILE A 247 -15.69 10.13 -4.50
C ILE A 247 -15.61 10.70 -3.08
N GLU A 248 -15.56 12.02 -2.95
CA GLU A 248 -15.47 12.70 -1.66
C GLU A 248 -16.69 12.38 -0.78
N ASP A 249 -17.86 12.17 -1.39
CA ASP A 249 -19.08 11.77 -0.67
C ASP A 249 -18.95 10.33 -0.14
N VAL A 250 -18.33 9.43 -0.92
CA VAL A 250 -18.03 8.05 -0.50
C VAL A 250 -17.03 8.03 0.65
N GLN A 251 -15.95 8.82 0.55
CA GLN A 251 -14.93 8.95 1.59
C GLN A 251 -15.53 9.52 2.88
N ALA A 252 -16.34 10.56 2.79
CA ALA A 252 -17.04 11.15 3.93
C ALA A 252 -18.03 10.16 4.57
N TYR A 253 -18.77 9.40 3.75
CA TYR A 253 -19.70 8.38 4.24
C TYR A 253 -18.97 7.29 5.03
N ILE A 254 -17.88 6.74 4.45
CA ILE A 254 -17.07 5.72 5.12
C ILE A 254 -16.45 6.32 6.39
N TRP A 255 -15.84 7.50 6.32
CA TRP A 255 -15.19 8.15 7.46
C TRP A 255 -16.11 8.33 8.66
N ASP A 256 -17.30 8.87 8.46
CA ASP A 256 -18.29 9.09 9.53
C ASP A 256 -18.66 7.78 10.24
N ARG A 257 -18.79 6.68 9.49
CA ARG A 257 -19.18 5.36 10.02
C ARG A 257 -18.01 4.48 10.42
N CYS A 258 -16.80 4.83 10.00
CA CYS A 258 -15.57 4.17 10.40
C CYS A 258 -15.13 4.71 11.76
N ALA A 259 -16.01 4.54 12.74
CA ALA A 259 -15.90 5.12 14.06
C ALA A 259 -16.48 4.17 15.12
N LEU A 260 -15.95 4.26 16.34
CA LEU A 260 -16.37 3.44 17.47
C LEU A 260 -16.86 4.31 18.63
N PRO A 261 -17.86 3.88 19.42
CA PRO A 261 -18.22 4.56 20.66
C PRO A 261 -17.00 4.61 21.60
N ILE A 262 -16.75 5.75 22.24
CA ILE A 262 -15.63 5.88 23.19
C ILE A 262 -15.70 4.86 24.34
N ASP A 263 -16.90 4.41 24.69
CA ASP A 263 -17.14 3.43 25.75
C ASP A 263 -16.73 1.99 25.40
N TRP A 264 -16.32 1.73 24.15
CA TRP A 264 -15.68 0.47 23.78
C TRP A 264 -14.22 0.42 24.24
N PHE A 265 -13.61 1.56 24.53
CA PHE A 265 -12.26 1.67 25.06
C PHE A 265 -12.30 1.83 26.57
N ARG A 266 -11.26 1.36 27.25
CA ARG A 266 -11.16 1.53 28.70
C ARG A 266 -10.99 3.03 29.03
N PRO A 267 -11.42 3.50 30.22
CA PRO A 267 -11.35 4.91 30.59
C PRO A 267 -9.97 5.55 30.39
N GLU A 268 -8.89 4.80 30.55
CA GLU A 268 -7.50 5.26 30.41
C GLU A 268 -7.15 5.66 28.96
N TYR A 269 -7.92 5.22 27.97
CA TYR A 269 -7.73 5.59 26.56
C TYR A 269 -8.39 6.93 26.22
N ARG A 270 -9.29 7.45 27.06
CA ARG A 270 -10.08 8.65 26.75
C ARG A 270 -9.22 9.89 26.56
N ASP A 271 -8.39 10.24 27.54
CA ASP A 271 -7.55 11.44 27.45
C ASP A 271 -6.51 11.31 26.31
N PRO A 272 -5.79 10.19 26.15
CA PRO A 272 -4.86 10.03 25.03
C PRO A 272 -5.52 10.16 23.65
N ILE A 273 -6.68 9.53 23.42
CA ILE A 273 -7.41 9.64 22.15
C ILE A 273 -8.00 11.06 21.99
N GLY A 274 -8.48 11.66 23.07
CA GLY A 274 -8.99 13.02 23.13
C GLY A 274 -7.94 14.07 22.73
N ASN A 275 -6.69 13.90 23.19
CA ASN A 275 -5.56 14.77 22.84
C ASN A 275 -5.22 14.74 21.35
N LEU A 276 -5.61 13.68 20.63
CA LEU A 276 -5.48 13.58 19.17
C LEU A 276 -6.67 14.21 18.41
N GLY A 277 -7.68 14.72 19.09
CA GLY A 277 -8.90 15.27 18.46
C GLY A 277 -9.78 14.21 17.76
N ARG A 278 -9.61 12.93 18.11
CA ARG A 278 -10.34 11.81 17.50
C ARG A 278 -11.71 11.56 18.11
N ILE A 279 -11.94 11.98 19.35
CA ILE A 279 -13.25 11.94 20.01
C ILE A 279 -14.09 13.12 19.49
N LYS A 280 -15.19 12.84 18.81
CA LYS A 280 -16.12 13.86 18.31
C LYS A 280 -17.22 14.18 19.34
N PRO A 281 -17.96 15.29 19.18
CA PRO A 281 -18.98 15.71 20.15
C PRO A 281 -20.10 14.69 20.40
N ASP A 282 -20.33 13.77 19.46
CA ASP A 282 -21.30 12.67 19.57
C ASP A 282 -20.76 11.45 20.35
N GLY A 283 -19.54 11.52 20.89
CA GLY A 283 -18.90 10.45 21.65
C GLY A 283 -18.28 9.35 20.78
N ARG A 284 -18.26 9.50 19.46
CA ARG A 284 -17.59 8.55 18.55
C ARG A 284 -16.11 8.91 18.37
N VAL A 285 -15.27 7.88 18.34
CA VAL A 285 -13.87 7.94 17.98
C VAL A 285 -13.73 7.55 16.52
N HIS A 286 -13.22 8.45 15.67
CA HIS A 286 -13.02 8.16 14.24
C HIS A 286 -11.67 7.48 13.98
N LEU A 287 -11.66 6.45 13.12
CA LEU A 287 -10.48 5.64 12.81
C LEU A 287 -9.34 6.47 12.21
N VAL A 288 -9.67 7.44 11.34
CA VAL A 288 -8.73 8.35 10.69
C VAL A 288 -9.14 9.82 10.91
N PRO A 289 -8.22 10.79 10.84
CA PRO A 289 -8.48 12.18 11.22
C PRO A 289 -9.59 12.86 10.41
N THR A 290 -9.54 12.69 9.09
CA THR A 290 -10.42 13.37 8.12
C THR A 290 -10.92 12.41 7.04
N PRO A 291 -11.98 12.77 6.29
CA PRO A 291 -12.43 12.00 5.14
C PRO A 291 -11.34 11.72 4.09
N ASP A 292 -10.42 12.67 3.86
CA ASP A 292 -9.36 12.54 2.86
C ASP A 292 -8.35 11.42 3.20
N ASP A 293 -8.29 11.04 4.48
CA ASP A 293 -7.45 9.93 4.97
C ASP A 293 -8.10 8.54 4.71
N VAL A 294 -9.34 8.50 4.20
CA VAL A 294 -9.98 7.29 3.70
C VAL A 294 -9.69 7.18 2.21
N LEU A 295 -8.70 6.36 1.86
CA LEU A 295 -8.37 6.07 0.48
C LEU A 295 -9.35 5.04 -0.08
N VAL A 296 -9.88 5.30 -1.28
CA VAL A 296 -10.82 4.40 -1.96
C VAL A 296 -10.36 4.20 -3.40
N MET A 297 -10.28 2.96 -3.86
CA MET A 297 -9.96 2.63 -5.24
C MET A 297 -10.81 1.48 -5.76
N VAL A 298 -10.89 1.35 -7.08
CA VAL A 298 -11.63 0.24 -7.72
C VAL A 298 -10.65 -0.82 -8.22
N ALA A 299 -10.78 -2.04 -7.75
CA ALA A 299 -10.05 -3.20 -8.25
C ALA A 299 -10.74 -4.49 -7.80
N GLY A 300 -10.33 -5.63 -8.36
CA GLY A 300 -10.83 -6.94 -7.99
C GLY A 300 -11.74 -7.57 -9.03
N GLY A 301 -12.38 -8.69 -8.65
CA GLY A 301 -13.26 -9.43 -9.54
C GLY A 301 -14.69 -8.88 -9.55
N GLU A 302 -15.51 -9.37 -10.47
CA GLU A 302 -16.91 -8.94 -10.62
C GLU A 302 -17.88 -9.64 -9.66
N GLY A 303 -17.36 -10.32 -8.63
CA GLY A 303 -18.19 -10.90 -7.59
C GLY A 303 -18.75 -9.83 -6.67
N GLY A 304 -20.07 -9.65 -6.66
CA GLY A 304 -20.75 -8.59 -5.90
C GLY A 304 -20.88 -8.84 -4.39
N LEU A 305 -20.06 -9.69 -3.77
CA LEU A 305 -20.17 -10.01 -2.33
C LEU A 305 -19.00 -9.50 -1.50
N HIS A 306 -17.97 -8.94 -2.16
CA HIS A 306 -16.67 -8.72 -1.54
C HIS A 306 -16.13 -7.32 -1.75
N ALA A 307 -15.60 -6.73 -0.69
CA ALA A 307 -14.64 -5.63 -0.76
C ALA A 307 -13.34 -6.08 -0.07
N ALA A 308 -12.26 -5.33 -0.24
CA ALA A 308 -11.04 -5.54 0.53
C ALA A 308 -10.67 -4.28 1.31
N MET A 309 -10.09 -4.48 2.48
CA MET A 309 -9.48 -3.40 3.27
C MET A 309 -8.00 -3.68 3.49
N LEU A 310 -7.20 -2.62 3.43
CA LEU A 310 -5.80 -2.63 3.81
C LEU A 310 -5.63 -1.61 4.93
N HIS A 311 -5.39 -2.08 6.15
CA HIS A 311 -5.14 -1.20 7.28
C HIS A 311 -3.75 -0.59 7.20
N SER A 312 -3.65 0.67 7.61
CA SER A 312 -2.37 1.37 7.70
C SER A 312 -1.66 0.96 8.99
N TRP A 313 -0.33 1.03 8.96
CA TRP A 313 0.51 0.95 10.15
C TRP A 313 0.24 2.08 11.15
N GLY A 314 -0.36 3.19 10.71
CA GLY A 314 -0.46 4.42 11.50
C GLY A 314 0.89 5.16 11.49
N THR A 315 0.88 6.47 11.71
CA THR A 315 2.07 7.35 11.65
C THR A 315 2.78 7.48 10.29
N CYS A 316 2.44 6.69 9.28
CA CYS A 316 2.84 6.88 7.89
C CYS A 316 1.71 7.47 7.05
N LEU A 317 2.07 8.36 6.12
CA LEU A 317 1.17 8.92 5.11
C LEU A 317 1.56 8.38 3.73
N THR A 318 0.55 8.12 2.92
CA THR A 318 0.68 7.62 1.55
C THR A 318 1.40 8.63 0.69
N VAL A 319 2.25 8.14 -0.22
CA VAL A 319 2.99 8.99 -1.16
C VAL A 319 2.77 8.48 -2.57
N THR A 320 2.37 9.40 -3.45
CA THR A 320 2.18 9.11 -4.88
C THR A 320 3.27 9.82 -5.67
N ARG A 321 3.91 9.10 -6.60
CA ARG A 321 4.93 9.62 -7.50
C ARG A 321 4.58 9.25 -8.94
N PRO A 322 4.88 10.12 -9.92
CA PRO A 322 4.82 9.74 -11.33
C PRO A 322 5.86 8.66 -11.61
N VAL A 323 5.59 7.81 -12.60
CA VAL A 323 6.57 6.88 -13.14
C VAL A 323 7.07 7.43 -14.46
N GLU A 324 8.29 7.98 -14.46
CA GLU A 324 8.93 8.48 -15.67
C GLU A 324 9.43 7.30 -16.50
N THR A 325 8.81 7.04 -17.65
CA THR A 325 9.37 6.10 -18.63
C THR A 325 10.18 6.86 -19.67
N ALA A 326 11.40 6.40 -19.91
CA ALA A 326 12.32 6.93 -20.91
C ALA A 326 11.74 6.88 -22.33
#